data_AF-A0AAE6YJ60-F1
#
_entry.id   AF-A0AAE6YJ60-F1
#
_cell.length_a   1.000
_cell.length_b   1.000
_cell.length_c   1.000
_cell.angle_alpha   90.00
_cell.angle_beta   90.00
_cell.angle_gamma   90.00
#
_symmetry.space_group_name_H-M   'P 1'
#
loop_
_entity.id
_entity.type
_entity.pdbx_description
1 polymer ?
#
loop_
_entity_poly.entity_id
_entity_poly.type
_entity_poly.pdbx_seq_one_letter_code
_entity_poly.pdbx_strand_id
1 'polypeptide(L)'
;MSDTFNHTIDADKDRIEISGEAHSHTQKITLDFKSKKLTLENKELKVCIDSEEEYITLHNGESSIKIEKNKIICKASTFEIDCDSFAINSKKTEIKASKNVDIKSPKVNTG
;
A
#
# COMPACT_ATOMS: atom_id res chain seq x y z
N MET A 1 28.60 -13.97 -13.13
CA MET A 1 28.97 -12.55 -13.36
C MET A 1 28.23 -11.74 -12.31
N SER A 2 28.88 -10.82 -11.60
CA SER A 2 28.16 -9.91 -10.72
C SER A 2 27.39 -8.95 -11.61
N ASP A 3 26.06 -8.98 -11.59
CA ASP A 3 25.25 -7.95 -12.22
C ASP A 3 25.51 -6.65 -11.46
N THR A 4 26.38 -5.81 -12.01
CA THR A 4 26.69 -4.50 -11.43
C THR A 4 25.43 -3.65 -11.51
N PHE A 5 24.76 -3.46 -10.38
CA PHE A 5 23.59 -2.58 -10.29
C PHE A 5 24.10 -1.15 -10.11
N ASN A 6 24.12 -0.39 -11.22
CA ASN A 6 24.59 0.99 -11.19
C ASN A 6 23.51 1.89 -10.61
N HIS A 7 23.87 2.64 -9.57
CA HIS A 7 23.01 3.66 -8.99
C HIS A 7 23.41 5.05 -9.49
N THR A 8 22.41 5.87 -9.79
CA THR A 8 22.55 7.31 -10.01
C THR A 8 21.93 8.03 -8.83
N ILE A 9 22.62 9.07 -8.34
CA ILE A 9 22.09 9.99 -7.34
C ILE A 9 21.99 11.35 -8.02
N ASP A 10 20.77 11.86 -8.17
CA ASP A 10 20.47 13.22 -8.62
C ASP A 10 19.90 14.00 -7.44
N ALA A 11 20.46 15.17 -7.16
CA ALA A 11 20.06 15.99 -6.03
C ALA A 11 20.11 17.46 -6.38
N ASP A 12 19.05 18.17 -6.03
CA ASP A 12 18.96 19.62 -6.07
C ASP A 12 18.38 20.15 -4.75
N LYS A 13 18.05 21.44 -4.70
CA LYS A 13 17.53 22.11 -3.51
C LYS A 13 16.16 21.60 -3.04
N ASP A 14 15.36 21.04 -3.95
CA ASP A 14 13.97 20.66 -3.72
C ASP A 14 13.78 19.13 -3.78
N ARG A 15 14.77 18.38 -4.29
CA ARG A 15 14.63 16.94 -4.52
C ARG A 15 15.94 16.17 -4.35
N ILE A 16 15.86 14.98 -3.77
CA ILE A 16 16.89 13.93 -3.86
C ILE A 16 16.26 12.71 -4.52
N GLU A 17 16.91 12.18 -5.56
CA GLU A 17 16.51 10.99 -6.27
C GLU A 17 17.68 10.01 -6.33
N ILE A 18 17.43 8.78 -5.88
CA ILE A 18 18.36 7.65 -6.03
C ILE A 18 17.67 6.66 -6.94
N SER A 19 18.24 6.40 -8.12
CA SER A 19 17.69 5.45 -9.09
C SER A 19 18.74 4.43 -9.49
N GLY A 20 18.30 3.24 -9.87
CA GLY A 20 19.17 2.24 -10.49
C GLY A 20 18.37 1.36 -11.42
N GLU A 21 18.99 1.04 -12.54
CA GLU A 21 18.40 0.19 -13.58
C GLU A 21 19.38 -0.94 -13.93
N ALA A 22 18.89 -2.17 -13.88
CA ALA A 22 19.50 -3.35 -14.48
C ALA A 22 18.48 -4.02 -15.40
N HIS A 23 18.94 -4.95 -16.26
CA HIS A 23 18.15 -5.61 -17.31
C HIS A 23 16.75 -6.13 -16.91
N SER A 24 16.51 -6.36 -15.61
CA SER A 24 15.23 -6.83 -15.06
C SER A 24 14.69 -6.04 -13.86
N HIS A 25 15.41 -5.03 -13.37
CA HIS A 25 15.09 -4.35 -12.12
C HIS A 25 15.29 -2.83 -12.23
N THR A 26 14.21 -2.07 -12.08
CA THR A 26 14.26 -0.63 -11.83
C THR A 26 13.90 -0.39 -10.37
N GLN A 27 14.72 0.39 -9.67
CA GLN A 27 14.45 0.83 -8.30
C GLN A 27 14.68 2.33 -8.23
N LYS A 28 13.76 3.04 -7.59
CA LYS A 28 13.80 4.50 -7.45
C LYS A 28 13.34 4.90 -6.05
N ILE A 29 14.11 5.77 -5.42
CA ILE A 29 13.77 6.44 -4.16
C ILE A 29 13.77 7.93 -4.46
N THR A 30 12.71 8.64 -4.07
CA THR A 30 12.60 10.08 -4.26
C THR A 30 12.16 10.74 -2.96
N LEU A 31 12.98 11.67 -2.46
CA LEU A 31 12.61 12.64 -1.44
C LEU A 31 12.34 13.96 -2.16
N ASP A 32 11.10 14.42 -2.12
CA ASP A 32 10.69 15.72 -2.66
C ASP A 32 10.33 16.63 -1.48
N PHE A 33 11.18 17.62 -1.23
CA PHE A 33 11.03 18.57 -0.12
C PHE A 33 9.95 19.61 -0.41
N LYS A 34 9.68 19.91 -1.68
CA LYS A 34 8.67 20.88 -2.08
C LYS A 34 7.26 20.33 -1.87
N SER A 35 7.03 19.07 -2.26
CA SER A 35 5.75 18.38 -2.02
C SER A 35 5.72 17.60 -0.71
N LYS A 36 6.82 17.58 0.05
CA LYS A 36 7.00 16.87 1.32
C LYS A 36 6.65 15.36 1.21
N LYS A 37 7.09 14.76 0.12
CA LYS A 37 6.83 13.36 -0.26
C LYS A 37 8.09 12.51 -0.20
N LEU A 38 7.93 11.30 0.32
CA LEU A 38 8.88 10.20 0.13
C LEU A 38 8.22 9.13 -0.74
N THR A 39 8.84 8.78 -1.86
CA THR A 39 8.37 7.71 -2.75
C THR A 39 9.45 6.64 -2.90
N LEU A 40 9.06 5.37 -2.78
CA LEU A 40 9.86 4.21 -3.15
C LEU A 40 9.11 3.47 -4.26
N GLU A 41 9.78 3.18 -5.36
CA GLU A 41 9.16 2.57 -6.54
C GLU A 41 10.09 1.53 -7.14
N ASN A 42 9.53 0.38 -7.48
CA ASN A 42 10.13 -0.58 -8.38
C ASN A 42 9.07 -1.05 -9.39
N LYS A 43 9.40 -2.06 -10.20
CA LYS A 43 8.50 -2.59 -11.23
C LYS A 43 7.16 -3.11 -10.67
N GLU A 44 7.14 -3.61 -9.44
CA GLU A 44 6.00 -4.32 -8.85
C GLU A 44 5.29 -3.52 -7.77
N LEU A 45 5.99 -2.61 -7.11
CA LEU A 45 5.55 -1.96 -5.89
C LEU A 45 5.87 -0.46 -5.91
N LYS A 46 4.91 0.34 -5.44
CA LYS A 46 5.09 1.76 -5.16
C LYS A 46 4.59 2.10 -3.77
N VAL A 47 5.44 2.69 -2.95
CA VAL A 47 5.13 3.24 -1.64
C VAL A 47 5.25 4.75 -1.71
N CYS A 48 4.27 5.48 -1.16
CA CYS A 48 4.34 6.93 -1.03
C CYS A 48 3.93 7.34 0.39
N ILE A 49 4.74 8.20 1.02
CA ILE A 49 4.40 8.91 2.24
C ILE A 49 4.25 10.38 1.86
N ASP A 50 3.08 10.95 2.10
CA ASP A 50 2.78 12.37 1.91
C ASP A 50 2.51 12.98 3.29
N SER A 51 3.46 13.79 3.76
CA SER A 51 3.34 14.41 5.08
C SER A 51 2.50 15.69 5.07
N GLU A 52 2.23 16.27 3.90
CA GLU A 52 1.36 17.43 3.76
C GLU A 52 -0.11 17.00 3.78
N GLU A 53 -0.43 15.95 3.03
CA GLU A 53 -1.78 15.37 2.95
C GLU A 53 -2.03 14.28 4.02
N GLU A 54 -1.06 14.04 4.91
CA GLU A 54 -1.12 13.09 6.03
C GLU A 54 -1.56 11.67 5.64
N TYR A 55 -0.95 11.09 4.59
CA TYR A 55 -1.26 9.72 4.16
C TYR A 55 -0.03 8.87 3.79
N ILE A 56 -0.26 7.55 3.81
CA ILE A 56 0.66 6.54 3.26
C ILE A 56 -0.10 5.72 2.22
N THR A 57 0.53 5.44 1.08
CA THR A 57 0.01 4.47 0.10
C THR A 57 0.99 3.36 -0.21
N LEU A 58 0.42 2.18 -0.50
CA LEU A 58 1.08 1.02 -1.09
C LEU A 58 0.30 0.65 -2.35
N HIS A 59 0.96 0.50 -3.50
CA HIS A 59 0.36 0.12 -4.77
C HIS A 59 1.15 -1.01 -5.42
N ASN A 60 0.47 -2.01 -5.97
CA ASN A 60 1.10 -3.11 -6.73
C ASN A 60 0.36 -3.42 -8.05
N GLY A 61 0.29 -2.42 -8.93
CA GLY A 61 -0.48 -2.51 -10.17
C GLY A 61 -1.97 -2.33 -9.92
N GLU A 62 -2.70 -3.42 -9.70
CA GLU A 62 -4.17 -3.40 -9.58
C GLU A 62 -4.67 -3.21 -8.14
N SER A 63 -3.86 -3.54 -7.14
CA SER A 63 -4.25 -3.38 -5.74
C SER A 63 -3.55 -2.20 -5.07
N SER A 64 -4.22 -1.63 -4.08
CA SER A 64 -3.67 -0.55 -3.27
C SER A 64 -4.24 -0.49 -1.87
N ILE A 65 -3.41 -0.03 -0.94
CA ILE A 65 -3.80 0.33 0.41
C ILE A 65 -3.45 1.80 0.61
N LYS A 66 -4.42 2.61 1.07
CA LYS A 66 -4.21 3.98 1.50
C LYS A 66 -4.58 4.11 2.97
N ILE A 67 -3.66 4.64 3.78
CA ILE A 67 -3.87 4.93 5.20
C ILE A 67 -3.83 6.45 5.36
N GLU A 68 -4.91 7.01 5.87
CA GLU A 68 -5.07 8.41 6.28
C GLU A 68 -5.37 8.42 7.79
N LYS A 69 -5.27 9.59 8.43
CA LYS A 69 -5.47 9.78 9.87
C LYS A 69 -6.63 9.00 10.51
N ASN A 70 -7.78 8.91 9.84
CA ASN A 70 -8.99 8.27 10.36
C ASN A 70 -9.60 7.25 9.38
N LYS A 71 -8.85 6.82 8.37
CA LYS A 71 -9.41 6.03 7.26
C LYS A 71 -8.37 5.12 6.66
N ILE A 72 -8.75 3.86 6.46
CA ILE A 72 -7.99 2.89 5.67
C ILE A 72 -8.84 2.51 4.47
N ILE A 73 -8.28 2.59 3.28
CA ILE A 73 -8.93 2.22 2.02
C ILE A 73 -8.10 1.10 1.39
N CYS A 74 -8.71 -0.08 1.26
CA CYS A 74 -8.15 -1.19 0.49
C CYS A 74 -8.92 -1.31 -0.83
N LYS A 75 -8.21 -1.24 -1.95
CA LYS A 75 -8.74 -1.57 -3.28
C LYS A 75 -8.01 -2.81 -3.76
N ALA A 76 -8.73 -3.92 -3.90
CA ALA A 76 -8.18 -5.18 -4.39
C ALA A 76 -9.34 -6.04 -4.91
N SER A 77 -9.01 -7.05 -5.72
CA SER A 77 -9.95 -8.11 -6.11
C SER A 77 -10.29 -9.04 -4.94
N THR A 78 -9.34 -9.23 -4.02
CA THR A 78 -9.50 -10.04 -2.81
C THR A 78 -8.94 -9.27 -1.60
N PHE A 79 -9.64 -9.34 -0.47
CA PHE A 79 -9.18 -8.87 0.83
C PHE A 79 -9.50 -9.93 1.87
N GLU A 80 -8.48 -10.37 2.60
CA GLU A 80 -8.58 -11.44 3.59
C GLU A 80 -8.09 -10.93 4.95
N ILE A 81 -8.83 -11.26 6.01
CA ILE A 81 -8.43 -11.05 7.40
C ILE A 81 -8.30 -12.45 8.00
N ASP A 82 -7.07 -12.93 8.11
CA ASP A 82 -6.75 -14.20 8.75
C ASP A 82 -6.18 -13.94 10.15
N CYS A 83 -6.99 -14.25 11.16
CA CYS A 83 -6.63 -14.07 12.57
C CYS A 83 -7.51 -14.91 13.48
N ASP A 84 -7.02 -15.25 14.68
CA ASP A 84 -7.77 -16.02 15.69
C ASP A 84 -9.05 -15.31 16.17
N SER A 85 -9.03 -13.99 16.22
CA SER A 85 -10.17 -13.17 16.66
C SER A 85 -10.18 -11.82 15.96
N PHE A 86 -11.34 -11.43 15.45
CA PHE A 86 -11.59 -10.14 14.82
C PHE A 86 -12.83 -9.48 15.43
N ALA A 87 -12.69 -8.20 15.81
CA ALA A 87 -13.79 -7.43 16.40
C ALA A 87 -13.96 -6.09 15.69
N ILE A 88 -15.22 -5.74 15.37
CA ILE A 88 -15.59 -4.42 14.86
C ILE A 88 -16.30 -3.65 15.97
N ASN A 89 -15.60 -2.70 16.59
CA ASN A 89 -16.19 -1.81 17.59
C ASN A 89 -16.71 -0.52 16.91
N SER A 90 -17.97 -0.53 16.48
CA SER A 90 -18.60 0.61 15.83
C SER A 90 -20.04 0.79 16.31
N LYS A 91 -20.55 2.03 16.24
CA LYS A 91 -21.98 2.29 16.46
C LYS A 91 -22.85 1.80 15.30
N LYS A 92 -22.26 1.68 14.10
CA LYS A 92 -22.93 1.27 12.87
C LYS A 92 -21.89 0.64 11.94
N THR A 93 -22.22 -0.54 11.40
CA THR A 93 -21.46 -1.22 10.35
C THR A 93 -22.35 -1.39 9.13
N GLU A 94 -21.81 -1.16 7.94
CA GLU A 94 -22.54 -1.30 6.67
C GLU A 94 -21.72 -2.18 5.72
N ILE A 95 -22.37 -3.19 5.13
CA ILE A 95 -21.80 -4.05 4.09
C ILE A 95 -22.59 -3.82 2.81
N LYS A 96 -21.92 -3.35 1.75
CA LYS A 96 -22.51 -3.17 0.41
C LYS A 96 -21.86 -4.15 -0.55
N ALA A 97 -22.67 -4.95 -1.22
CA ALA A 97 -22.21 -5.88 -2.24
C ALA A 97 -23.11 -5.78 -3.47
N SER A 98 -22.51 -5.90 -4.66
CA SER A 98 -23.24 -5.98 -5.94
C SER A 98 -23.77 -7.39 -6.22
N LYS A 99 -23.32 -8.38 -5.46
CA LYS A 99 -23.71 -9.79 -5.52
C LYS A 99 -24.05 -10.29 -4.11
N ASN A 100 -24.42 -11.56 -3.99
CA ASN A 100 -24.76 -12.20 -2.72
C ASN A 100 -23.57 -12.15 -1.73
N VAL A 101 -23.90 -11.99 -0.44
CA VAL A 101 -22.95 -12.06 0.67
C VAL A 101 -23.19 -13.37 1.40
N ASP A 102 -22.19 -14.25 1.40
CA ASP A 102 -22.24 -15.54 2.09
C ASP A 102 -21.58 -15.44 3.47
N ILE A 103 -22.37 -15.59 4.54
CA ILE A 103 -21.87 -15.61 5.92
C ILE A 103 -21.97 -17.04 6.44
N LYS A 104 -20.84 -17.63 6.81
CA LYS A 104 -20.75 -18.99 7.36
C LYS A 104 -20.32 -18.91 8.82
N SER A 105 -21.00 -19.66 9.68
CA SER A 105 -20.58 -19.89 11.06
C SER A 105 -20.39 -21.39 11.30
N PRO A 106 -19.51 -21.79 12.24
CA PRO A 106 -19.51 -23.16 12.74
C PRO A 106 -20.91 -23.56 13.23
N LYS A 107 -21.24 -24.86 13.17
CA LYS A 107 -22.49 -25.36 13.74
C LYS A 107 -22.50 -25.05 15.24
N VAL A 108 -23.46 -24.25 15.69
CA VAL A 108 -23.74 -24.09 17.11
C VAL A 108 -24.48 -25.34 17.56
N ASN A 109 -23.83 -26.20 18.34
CA ASN A 109 -24.50 -27.34 18.93
C ASN A 109 -25.26 -26.82 20.16
N THR A 110 -26.51 -26.42 19.94
CA THR A 110 -27.44 -26.13 21.04
C THR A 110 -27.91 -27.48 21.57
N GLY A 111 -27.24 -27.98 22.61
CA GLY A 111 -27.65 -29.20 23.32
C GLY A 111 -29.07 -29.12 23.86
#